data_AF-A0A0W0GJJ4-F1
#
_entry.id   AF-A0A0W0GJJ4-F1
#
_cell.length_a   1.000
_cell.length_b   1.000
_cell.length_c   1.000
_cell.angle_alpha   90.00
_cell.angle_beta   90.00
_cell.angle_gamma   90.00
#
_symmetry.space_group_name_H-M   'P 1'
#
loop_
_entity.id
_entity.type
_entity.pdbx_description
1 polymer ?
#
loop_
_entity_poly.entity_id
_entity_poly.type
_entity_poly.pdbx_seq_one_letter_code
_entity_poly.pdbx_strand_id
1 'polypeptide(L)'
;MTGRFDLRLLYSREDIAAVVRALAKRIAADYAGKDLLVVGVLKGAVIFLADLIRELTIPVEIDFIGLSSYGDGVTSCGEVEVTAFPAAPIEGRHVLVVEDIVDTGLCLDALLKFLAARSPASVRVCALMVKPARHRVGVEIAYAGFAIPDKFVVGYGLDFAQRYRHLPQIYTLEEAPVEGQLASND
;
A
#
# COMPACT_ATOMS: atom_id res chain seq x y z
N MET A 1 -17.26 -3.70 18.87
CA MET A 1 -17.12 -5.08 18.37
C MET A 1 -15.94 -5.72 19.08
N THR A 2 -16.18 -6.60 20.05
CA THR A 2 -15.15 -7.33 20.81
C THR A 2 -15.08 -8.77 20.31
N GLY A 3 -14.59 -8.95 19.07
CA GLY A 3 -14.21 -10.27 18.57
C GLY A 3 -12.76 -10.56 18.94
N ARG A 4 -12.45 -11.79 19.36
CA ARG A 4 -11.08 -12.28 19.47
C ARG A 4 -10.62 -12.59 18.04
N PHE A 5 -9.48 -12.06 17.63
CA PHE A 5 -8.93 -12.30 16.30
C PHE A 5 -7.63 -13.10 16.40
N ASP A 6 -7.45 -14.05 15.50
CA ASP A 6 -6.21 -14.81 15.34
C ASP A 6 -5.41 -14.27 14.15
N LEU A 7 -4.10 -14.22 14.32
CA LEU A 7 -3.16 -13.85 13.27
C LEU A 7 -2.63 -15.12 12.60
N ARG A 8 -2.89 -15.28 11.30
CA ARG A 8 -2.24 -16.33 10.50
C ARG A 8 -1.20 -15.73 9.58
N LEU A 9 0.01 -16.28 9.62
CA LEU A 9 1.11 -15.78 8.80
C LEU A 9 0.75 -15.92 7.32
N LEU A 10 0.84 -14.80 6.59
CA LEU A 10 0.64 -14.76 5.15
C LEU A 10 1.96 -14.63 4.41
N TYR A 11 2.83 -13.70 4.82
CA TYR A 11 4.15 -13.51 4.26
C TYR A 11 5.20 -13.29 5.35
N SER A 12 6.28 -14.06 5.29
CA SER A 12 7.43 -13.90 6.18
C SER A 12 8.22 -12.63 5.85
N ARG A 13 9.15 -12.26 6.73
CA ARG A 13 10.06 -11.12 6.48
C ARG A 13 10.91 -11.38 5.23
N GLU A 14 11.30 -12.63 5.02
CA GLU A 14 12.13 -13.08 3.91
C GLU A 14 11.38 -12.97 2.58
N ASP A 15 10.09 -13.36 2.55
CA ASP A 15 9.22 -13.21 1.38
C ASP A 15 9.08 -11.74 0.99
N ILE A 16 8.80 -10.88 1.97
CA ILE A 16 8.64 -9.44 1.77
C ILE A 16 9.94 -8.84 1.24
N ALA A 17 11.07 -9.13 1.88
CA ALA A 17 12.38 -8.60 1.45
C ALA A 17 12.75 -9.06 0.04
N ALA A 18 12.40 -10.28 -0.37
CA ALA A 18 12.60 -10.76 -1.73
C ALA A 18 11.78 -9.97 -2.76
N VAL A 19 10.51 -9.69 -2.46
CA VAL A 19 9.64 -8.87 -3.31
C VAL A 19 10.15 -7.43 -3.39
N VAL A 20 10.49 -6.81 -2.26
CA VAL A 20 11.03 -5.44 -2.23
C VAL A 20 12.26 -5.31 -3.12
N ARG A 21 13.22 -6.24 -3.01
CA ARG A 21 14.42 -6.26 -3.88
C ARG A 21 14.08 -6.40 -5.36
N ALA A 22 13.12 -7.27 -5.70
CA ALA A 22 12.69 -7.47 -7.08
C ALA A 22 12.03 -6.21 -7.67
N LEU A 23 11.20 -5.53 -6.88
CA LEU A 23 10.57 -4.26 -7.25
C LEU A 23 11.61 -3.16 -7.41
N ALA A 24 12.51 -3.00 -6.45
CA ALA A 24 13.57 -1.99 -6.47
C ALA A 24 14.46 -2.13 -7.71
N LYS A 25 14.85 -3.35 -8.08
CA LYS A 25 15.64 -3.61 -9.29
C LYS A 25 14.94 -3.15 -10.57
N ARG A 26 13.63 -3.42 -10.69
CA ARG A 26 12.83 -2.99 -11.85
C ARG A 26 12.70 -1.47 -11.90
N ILE A 27 12.39 -0.84 -10.77
CA ILE A 27 12.27 0.62 -10.66
C ILE A 27 13.60 1.30 -11.00
N ALA A 28 14.71 0.82 -10.45
CA ALA A 28 16.03 1.37 -10.71
C ALA A 28 16.42 1.31 -12.19
N ALA A 29 16.06 0.22 -12.89
CA ALA A 29 16.29 0.10 -14.33
C ALA A 29 15.43 1.09 -15.15
N ASP A 30 14.15 1.19 -14.84
CA ASP A 30 13.21 2.06 -15.57
C ASP A 30 13.48 3.56 -15.37
N TYR A 31 14.07 3.92 -14.23
CA TYR A 31 14.36 5.29 -13.84
C TYR A 31 15.85 5.65 -13.80
N ALA A 32 16.73 4.81 -14.36
CA ALA A 32 18.15 5.12 -14.47
C ALA A 32 18.37 6.45 -15.21
N GLY A 33 19.07 7.39 -14.55
CA GLY A 33 19.37 8.72 -15.10
C GLY A 33 18.18 9.69 -15.14
N LYS A 34 17.05 9.37 -14.50
CA LYS A 34 15.86 10.23 -14.42
C LYS A 34 15.73 10.87 -13.04
N ASP A 35 15.14 12.06 -12.99
CA ASP A 35 14.76 12.70 -11.74
C ASP A 35 13.48 12.06 -11.19
N LEU A 36 13.64 11.20 -10.17
CA LEU A 36 12.58 10.41 -9.57
C LEU A 36 12.21 10.96 -8.18
N LEU A 37 10.96 11.41 -8.07
CA LEU A 37 10.29 11.71 -6.81
C LEU A 37 9.47 10.50 -6.37
N VAL A 38 9.81 9.91 -5.22
CA VAL A 38 9.08 8.80 -4.62
C VAL A 38 8.13 9.34 -3.56
N VAL A 39 6.83 9.18 -3.78
CA VAL A 39 5.79 9.70 -2.87
C VAL A 39 5.13 8.54 -2.12
N GLY A 40 5.37 8.45 -0.82
CA GLY A 40 4.74 7.46 0.04
C GLY A 40 3.35 7.88 0.50
N VAL A 41 2.38 6.99 0.40
CA VAL A 41 1.03 7.23 0.90
C VAL A 41 0.96 6.90 2.40
N LEU A 42 0.64 7.91 3.21
CA LEU A 42 0.54 7.76 4.65
C LEU A 42 -0.80 7.12 5.06
N LYS A 43 -0.82 6.31 6.12
CA LYS A 43 0.32 5.90 6.98
C LYS A 43 0.89 4.53 6.62
N GLY A 44 0.12 3.72 5.89
CA GLY A 44 0.37 2.29 5.74
C GLY A 44 1.64 1.97 4.95
N ALA A 45 1.95 2.77 3.92
CA ALA A 45 3.10 2.52 3.06
C ALA A 45 4.46 2.85 3.70
N VAL A 46 4.52 3.45 4.89
CA VAL A 46 5.78 3.98 5.47
C VAL A 46 6.86 2.91 5.61
N ILE A 47 6.52 1.72 6.10
CA ILE A 47 7.49 0.63 6.30
C ILE A 47 7.97 0.08 4.95
N PHE A 48 7.02 -0.18 4.04
CA PHE A 48 7.34 -0.63 2.68
C PHE A 48 8.21 0.37 1.92
N LEU A 49 7.86 1.66 1.98
CA LEU A 49 8.64 2.75 1.37
C LEU A 49 10.07 2.74 1.91
N ALA A 50 10.25 2.68 3.23
CA ALA A 50 11.56 2.72 3.86
C ALA A 50 12.46 1.54 3.46
N ASP A 51 11.88 0.36 3.26
CA ASP A 51 12.62 -0.81 2.75
C ASP A 51 12.90 -0.67 1.25
N LEU A 52 11.92 -0.23 0.46
CA LEU A 52 12.05 -0.05 -0.99
C LEU A 52 13.16 0.94 -1.35
N ILE A 53 13.17 2.13 -0.75
CA ILE A 53 14.16 3.18 -1.06
C ILE A 53 15.59 2.77 -0.71
N ARG A 54 15.78 1.91 0.31
CA ARG A 54 17.11 1.42 0.71
C ARG A 54 17.67 0.40 -0.27
N GLU A 55 16.80 -0.26 -1.03
CA GLU A 55 17.17 -1.21 -2.09
C GLU A 55 17.32 -0.52 -3.46
N LEU A 56 16.88 0.73 -3.62
CA LEU A 56 17.07 1.48 -4.87
C LEU A 56 18.54 1.86 -5.04
N THR A 57 19.11 1.52 -6.20
CA THR A 57 20.50 1.81 -6.56
C THR A 57 20.65 3.10 -7.37
N ILE A 58 19.65 3.97 -7.34
CA ILE A 58 19.60 5.25 -8.05
C ILE A 58 19.26 6.37 -7.05
N PRO A 59 19.71 7.61 -7.30
CA PRO A 59 19.31 8.74 -6.45
C PRO A 59 17.81 8.97 -6.56
N VAL A 60 17.16 9.23 -5.43
CA VAL A 60 15.74 9.56 -5.34
C VAL A 60 15.52 10.68 -4.34
N GLU A 61 14.46 11.46 -4.56
CA GLU A 61 13.88 12.33 -3.55
C GLU A 61 12.63 11.65 -2.97
N ILE A 62 12.36 11.87 -1.68
CA ILE A 62 11.24 11.24 -0.98
C ILE A 62 10.31 12.31 -0.45
N ASP A 63 9.02 12.10 -0.65
CA ASP A 63 7.98 12.91 -0.06
C ASP A 63 6.76 12.06 0.33
N PHE A 64 5.76 12.66 0.94
CA PHE A 64 4.61 11.98 1.47
C PHE A 64 3.30 12.65 1.08
N ILE A 65 2.26 11.84 0.92
CA ILE A 65 0.88 12.31 0.80
C ILE A 65 0.02 11.61 1.85
N GLY A 66 -0.78 12.39 2.58
CA GLY A 66 -1.70 11.87 3.57
C GLY A 66 -3.10 11.82 2.99
N LEU A 67 -3.77 10.68 3.11
CA LEU A 67 -5.15 10.49 2.68
C LEU A 67 -5.98 9.96 3.86
N SER A 68 -7.20 10.47 4.04
CA SER A 68 -8.18 9.92 4.98
C SER A 68 -9.54 9.74 4.31
N SER A 69 -10.25 8.68 4.70
CA SER A 69 -11.66 8.48 4.34
C SER A 69 -12.54 9.46 5.11
N TYR A 70 -13.57 10.02 4.46
CA TYR A 70 -14.61 10.79 5.16
C TYR A 70 -15.52 9.86 5.99
N GLY A 71 -15.59 10.11 7.30
CA GLY A 71 -16.46 9.42 8.27
C GLY A 71 -15.84 8.17 8.92
N ASP A 72 -16.30 7.83 10.14
CA ASP A 72 -15.82 6.71 10.97
C ASP A 72 -16.13 5.30 10.42
N GLY A 73 -16.47 5.19 9.13
CA GLY A 73 -16.95 3.96 8.48
C GLY A 73 -15.92 3.32 7.55
N VAL A 74 -15.88 1.99 7.55
CA VAL A 74 -14.95 1.12 6.77
C VAL A 74 -15.21 1.16 5.25
N THR A 75 -16.10 2.02 4.74
CA THR A 75 -16.53 1.99 3.34
C THR A 75 -16.98 3.36 2.84
N SER A 76 -16.03 4.22 2.48
CA SER A 76 -16.30 5.43 1.67
C SER A 76 -15.01 6.02 1.07
N CYS A 77 -14.30 5.27 0.23
CA CYS A 77 -13.17 5.83 -0.56
C CYS A 77 -13.61 6.79 -1.70
N GLY A 78 -14.89 7.19 -1.75
CA GLY A 78 -15.44 8.09 -2.76
C GLY A 78 -15.26 9.58 -2.44
N GLU A 79 -15.04 9.89 -1.16
CA GLU A 79 -14.65 11.20 -0.66
C GLU A 79 -13.36 10.95 0.12
N VAL A 80 -12.21 11.33 -0.45
CA VAL A 80 -10.92 11.22 0.21
C VAL A 80 -10.45 12.63 0.54
N GLU A 81 -10.19 12.90 1.81
CA GLU A 81 -9.56 14.14 2.25
C GLU A 81 -8.05 14.01 2.15
N VAL A 82 -7.40 14.98 1.51
CA VAL A 82 -5.94 15.06 1.53
C VAL A 82 -5.52 15.75 2.83
N THR A 83 -4.90 14.99 3.72
CA THR A 83 -4.47 15.44 5.06
C THR A 83 -3.03 15.95 5.09
N ALA A 84 -2.23 15.59 4.09
CA ALA A 84 -0.89 16.12 3.91
C ALA A 84 -0.54 16.14 2.42
N PHE A 85 0.08 17.22 1.97
CA PHE A 85 0.53 17.39 0.59
C PHE A 85 2.04 17.19 0.48
N PRO A 86 2.53 16.67 -0.66
CA PRO A 86 3.95 16.75 -0.99
C PRO A 86 4.43 18.20 -0.97
N ALA A 87 5.57 18.44 -0.34
CA ALA A 87 6.27 19.73 -0.33
C ALA A 87 7.16 19.92 -1.57
N ALA A 88 7.66 18.82 -2.14
CA ALA A 88 8.51 18.81 -3.31
C ALA A 88 7.72 19.27 -4.57
N PRO A 89 8.37 20.00 -5.49
CA PRO A 89 7.76 20.33 -6.77
C PRO A 89 7.52 19.04 -7.58
N ILE A 90 6.37 18.98 -8.26
CA ILE A 90 5.94 17.81 -9.06
C ILE A 90 6.13 18.05 -10.57
N GLU A 91 6.02 19.30 -11.00
CA GLU A 91 6.05 19.67 -12.43
C GLU A 91 7.31 19.15 -13.13
N GLY A 92 7.14 18.49 -14.27
CA GLY A 92 8.23 17.95 -15.09
C GLY A 92 8.99 16.76 -14.49
N ARG A 93 8.65 16.28 -13.29
CA ARG A 93 9.34 15.17 -12.63
C ARG A 93 8.69 13.83 -12.91
N HIS A 94 9.47 12.76 -12.78
CA HIS A 94 8.91 11.42 -12.71
C HIS A 94 8.48 11.12 -11.28
N VAL A 95 7.19 10.83 -11.10
CA VAL A 95 6.61 10.52 -9.79
C VAL A 95 6.30 9.04 -9.69
N LEU A 96 6.80 8.40 -8.63
CA LEU A 96 6.45 7.04 -8.23
C LEU A 96 5.67 7.08 -6.93
N VAL A 97 4.37 6.78 -7.00
CA VAL A 97 3.51 6.61 -5.82
C VAL A 97 3.77 5.24 -5.21
N VAL A 98 4.04 5.19 -3.91
CA VAL A 98 4.26 3.96 -3.15
C VAL A 98 3.10 3.74 -2.18
N GLU A 99 2.36 2.66 -2.40
CA GLU A 99 1.16 2.27 -1.64
C GLU A 99 1.38 0.90 -0.97
N ASP A 100 0.79 0.69 0.21
CA ASP A 100 0.84 -0.61 0.88
C ASP A 100 -0.11 -1.63 0.22
N ILE A 101 -1.37 -1.25 -0.01
CA ILE A 101 -2.38 -2.13 -0.58
C ILE A 101 -3.34 -1.39 -1.52
N VAL A 102 -3.49 -1.92 -2.74
CA VAL A 102 -4.55 -1.49 -3.65
C VAL A 102 -5.72 -2.45 -3.55
N ASP A 103 -6.81 -1.95 -2.95
CA ASP A 103 -8.06 -2.69 -2.77
C ASP A 103 -9.08 -2.37 -3.89
N THR A 104 -9.93 -1.36 -3.71
CA THR A 104 -10.89 -0.96 -4.75
C THR A 104 -10.29 -0.12 -5.87
N GLY A 105 -9.12 0.48 -5.63
CA GLY A 105 -8.45 1.41 -6.53
C GLY A 105 -9.00 2.84 -6.52
N LEU A 106 -10.11 3.12 -5.81
CA LEU A 106 -10.78 4.44 -5.83
C LEU A 106 -9.91 5.56 -5.24
N CYS A 107 -9.31 5.30 -4.07
CA CYS A 107 -8.43 6.26 -3.39
C CYS A 107 -7.21 6.60 -4.27
N LEU A 108 -6.61 5.56 -4.86
CA LEU A 108 -5.47 5.69 -5.75
C LEU A 108 -5.83 6.45 -7.03
N ASP A 109 -6.99 6.20 -7.64
CA ASP A 109 -7.46 6.93 -8.83
C ASP A 109 -7.61 8.44 -8.55
N ALA A 110 -8.19 8.81 -7.40
CA ALA A 110 -8.29 10.20 -6.97
C ALA A 110 -6.91 10.84 -6.77
N LEU A 111 -5.98 10.13 -6.12
CA LEU A 111 -4.60 10.57 -5.93
C LEU A 111 -3.88 10.76 -7.27
N LEU A 112 -4.02 9.83 -8.21
CA LEU A 112 -3.37 9.92 -9.51
C LEU A 112 -3.87 11.12 -10.32
N LYS A 113 -5.18 11.41 -10.29
CA LYS A 113 -5.75 12.62 -10.89
C LYS A 113 -5.20 13.89 -10.25
N PHE A 114 -5.08 13.90 -8.92
CA PHE A 114 -4.51 15.01 -8.18
C PHE A 114 -3.04 15.28 -8.57
N LEU A 115 -2.22 14.23 -8.69
CA LEU A 115 -0.82 14.36 -9.09
C LEU A 115 -0.69 14.76 -10.58
N ALA A 116 -1.49 14.17 -11.46
CA ALA A 116 -1.49 14.48 -12.89
C ALA A 116 -1.83 15.95 -13.19
N ALA A 117 -2.71 16.56 -12.40
CA ALA A 117 -3.06 17.98 -12.53
C ALA A 117 -1.89 18.96 -12.25
N ARG A 118 -0.74 18.47 -11.76
CA ARG A 118 0.48 19.24 -11.49
C ARG A 118 1.54 19.08 -12.57
N SER A 119 1.16 18.52 -13.73
CA SER A 119 2.03 18.37 -14.91
C SER A 119 3.37 17.62 -14.67
N PRO A 120 3.36 16.44 -14.00
CA PRO A 120 4.55 15.60 -13.93
C PRO A 120 4.94 15.06 -15.31
N ALA A 121 6.21 14.69 -15.50
CA ALA A 121 6.65 13.98 -16.70
C ALA A 121 6.06 12.56 -16.79
N SER A 122 5.83 11.91 -15.64
CA SER A 122 5.05 10.68 -15.54
C SER A 122 4.57 10.45 -14.12
N VAL A 123 3.43 9.77 -13.94
CA VAL A 123 3.03 9.20 -12.65
C VAL A 123 2.90 7.69 -12.81
N ARG A 124 3.56 6.92 -11.95
CA ARG A 124 3.43 5.45 -11.87
C ARG A 124 3.19 5.01 -10.44
N VAL A 125 2.67 3.80 -10.27
CA VAL A 125 2.34 3.22 -8.96
C VAL A 125 3.19 1.98 -8.68
N CYS A 126 3.74 1.93 -7.48
CA CYS A 126 4.29 0.75 -6.84
C CYS A 126 3.43 0.36 -5.64
N ALA A 127 2.83 -0.82 -5.67
CA ALA A 127 2.00 -1.33 -4.59
C ALA A 127 2.59 -2.63 -4.03
N LEU A 128 2.74 -2.71 -2.70
CA LEU A 128 3.21 -3.95 -2.06
C LEU A 128 2.21 -5.09 -2.27
N MET A 129 0.91 -4.82 -2.10
CA MET A 129 -0.16 -5.79 -2.36
C MET A 129 -1.26 -5.23 -3.25
N VAL A 130 -1.93 -6.13 -3.95
CA VAL A 130 -3.08 -5.83 -4.80
C VAL A 130 -4.16 -6.87 -4.54
N LYS A 131 -5.42 -6.44 -4.49
CA LYS A 131 -6.61 -7.31 -4.45
C LYS A 131 -7.37 -7.23 -5.79
N PRO A 132 -6.93 -7.92 -6.85
CA PRO A 132 -7.52 -7.75 -8.18
C PRO A 132 -9.03 -7.98 -8.21
N ALA A 133 -9.55 -8.92 -7.41
CA ALA A 133 -10.97 -9.23 -7.31
C ALA A 133 -11.85 -8.08 -6.79
N ARG A 134 -11.24 -7.03 -6.20
CA ARG A 134 -11.96 -5.88 -5.63
C ARG A 134 -11.83 -4.61 -6.44
N HIS A 135 -11.02 -4.60 -7.50
CA HIS A 135 -10.83 -3.43 -8.35
C HIS A 135 -12.16 -2.95 -8.93
N ARG A 136 -12.47 -1.67 -8.73
CA ARG A 136 -13.66 -1.01 -9.29
C ARG A 136 -13.32 -0.02 -10.39
N VAL A 137 -12.04 0.33 -10.52
CA VAL A 137 -11.50 1.28 -11.48
C VAL A 137 -10.24 0.73 -12.12
N GLY A 138 -10.01 1.09 -13.38
CA GLY A 138 -8.84 0.67 -14.14
C GLY A 138 -7.63 1.54 -13.80
N VAL A 139 -7.01 1.32 -12.63
CA VAL A 139 -5.74 1.95 -12.30
C VAL A 139 -4.58 1.04 -12.69
N GLU A 140 -3.64 1.58 -13.47
CA GLU A 140 -2.43 0.86 -13.86
C GLU A 140 -1.44 0.82 -12.69
N ILE A 141 -1.10 -0.39 -12.25
CA ILE A 141 -0.08 -0.65 -11.22
C ILE A 141 1.18 -1.13 -11.92
N ALA A 142 2.12 -0.22 -12.17
CA ALA A 142 3.36 -0.52 -12.90
C ALA A 142 4.23 -1.55 -12.16
N TYR A 143 4.23 -1.49 -10.82
CA TYR A 143 5.02 -2.37 -9.96
C TYR A 143 4.12 -2.97 -8.87
N ALA A 144 3.67 -4.20 -9.05
CA ALA A 144 2.89 -4.93 -8.06
C ALA A 144 3.77 -5.98 -7.36
N GLY A 145 3.72 -6.04 -6.03
CA GLY A 145 4.39 -7.06 -5.23
C GLY A 145 3.60 -8.37 -5.18
N PHE A 146 2.63 -8.45 -4.26
CA PHE A 146 1.80 -9.63 -4.05
C PHE A 146 0.38 -9.42 -4.58
N ALA A 147 -0.15 -10.38 -5.32
CA ALA A 147 -1.58 -10.50 -5.57
C ALA A 147 -2.20 -11.36 -4.46
N ILE A 148 -3.14 -10.79 -3.68
CA ILE A 148 -3.76 -11.47 -2.56
C ILE A 148 -5.28 -11.64 -2.77
N PRO A 149 -5.89 -12.70 -2.19
CA PRO A 149 -7.35 -12.81 -2.15
C PRO A 149 -7.97 -11.70 -1.29
N ASP A 150 -9.30 -11.58 -1.32
CA ASP A 150 -10.00 -10.67 -0.43
C ASP A 150 -10.00 -11.17 1.03
N LYS A 151 -8.89 -10.90 1.72
CA LYS A 151 -8.71 -11.16 3.14
C LYS A 151 -8.31 -9.87 3.85
N PHE A 152 -8.69 -9.75 5.12
CA PHE A 152 -8.20 -8.65 5.95
C PHE A 152 -6.76 -8.94 6.36
N VAL A 153 -5.84 -8.00 6.13
CA VAL A 153 -4.40 -8.18 6.38
C VAL A 153 -3.86 -7.09 7.29
N VAL A 154 -2.90 -7.44 8.13
CA VAL A 154 -2.23 -6.55 9.09
C VAL A 154 -0.73 -6.84 9.15
N GLY A 155 0.03 -5.90 9.70
CA GLY A 155 1.49 -6.01 9.79
C GLY A 155 2.20 -5.35 8.62
N TYR A 156 3.50 -5.11 8.80
CA TYR A 156 4.36 -4.45 7.82
C TYR A 156 3.77 -3.11 7.32
N GLY A 157 3.27 -2.30 8.26
CA GLY A 157 2.64 -1.01 7.98
C GLY A 157 1.12 -1.05 7.94
N LEU A 158 0.51 -2.17 7.56
CA LEU A 158 -0.95 -2.38 7.54
C LEU A 158 -1.51 -2.46 8.97
N ASP A 159 -2.76 -2.02 9.15
CA ASP A 159 -3.39 -1.97 10.46
C ASP A 159 -4.81 -2.53 10.55
N PHE A 160 -5.18 -2.81 11.79
CA PHE A 160 -6.57 -2.88 12.22
C PHE A 160 -6.73 -1.95 13.43
N ALA A 161 -7.54 -0.90 13.30
CA ALA A 161 -7.76 0.11 14.34
C ALA A 161 -6.44 0.69 14.90
N GLN A 162 -5.50 1.05 14.01
CA GLN A 162 -4.15 1.56 14.29
C GLN A 162 -3.22 0.58 15.01
N ARG A 163 -3.61 -0.69 15.19
CA ARG A 163 -2.78 -1.74 15.78
C ARG A 163 -2.04 -2.53 14.71
N TYR A 164 -1.07 -3.34 15.12
CA TYR A 164 -0.34 -4.32 14.29
C TYR A 164 0.65 -3.77 13.24
N ARG A 165 0.66 -2.47 12.90
CA ARG A 165 1.58 -1.88 11.91
C ARG A 165 3.05 -2.26 12.08
N HIS A 166 3.50 -2.39 13.34
CA HIS A 166 4.89 -2.66 13.71
C HIS A 166 5.35 -4.12 13.49
N LEU A 167 4.43 -5.04 13.20
CA LEU A 167 4.81 -6.43 12.97
C LEU A 167 5.68 -6.54 11.70
N PRO A 168 6.79 -7.28 11.72
CA PRO A 168 7.70 -7.33 10.57
C PRO A 168 7.27 -8.31 9.48
N GLN A 169 6.18 -9.04 9.69
CA GLN A 169 5.55 -9.94 8.74
C GLN A 169 4.13 -9.46 8.42
N ILE A 170 3.54 -10.01 7.37
CA ILE A 170 2.14 -9.76 7.02
C ILE A 170 1.31 -10.97 7.45
N TYR A 171 0.18 -10.69 8.09
CA TYR A 171 -0.75 -11.68 8.61
C TYR A 171 -2.15 -11.45 8.05
N THR A 172 -2.93 -12.52 7.90
CA THR A 172 -4.38 -12.41 7.79
C THR A 172 -4.99 -12.33 9.18
N LEU A 173 -5.98 -11.46 9.35
CA LEU A 173 -6.79 -11.36 10.55
C LEU A 173 -8.03 -12.24 10.38
N GLU A 174 -8.14 -13.30 11.18
CA GLU A 174 -9.28 -14.23 11.14
C GLU A 174 -10.07 -14.13 12.44
N GLU A 175 -11.40 -14.23 12.38
CA GLU A 175 -12.22 -14.33 13.58
C GLU A 175 -11.87 -15.64 14.31
N ALA A 176 -11.55 -15.53 15.59
CA ALA A 176 -11.32 -16.71 16.40
C ALA A 176 -12.65 -17.47 16.56
N PRO A 177 -12.65 -18.81 16.50
CA PRO A 177 -13.85 -19.59 16.72
C PRO A 177 -14.43 -19.28 18.11
N VAL A 178 -15.75 -19.13 18.19
CA VAL A 178 -16.45 -18.93 19.46
C VAL A 178 -16.26 -20.20 20.30
N GLU A 179 -15.70 -20.07 21.51
CA GLU A 179 -15.64 -21.17 22.48
C GLU A 179 -17.07 -21.65 22.75
N GLY A 180 -17.43 -22.84 22.25
CA GLY A 180 -18.74 -23.47 22.48
C GLY A 180 -19.40 -24.18 21.30
N GLN A 181 -18.94 -24.00 20.05
CA GLN A 181 -19.38 -24.87 18.94
C GLN A 181 -18.51 -26.12 18.89
N LEU A 182 -18.81 -27.06 19.79
CA LEU A 182 -18.52 -28.47 19.56
C LEU A 182 -19.18 -28.84 18.23
N ALA A 183 -18.39 -29.40 17.31
CA ALA A 183 -18.91 -30.06 16.13
C ALA A 183 -19.82 -31.21 16.57
N SER A 184 -21.12 -30.97 16.63
CA SER A 184 -22.13 -32.03 16.62
C SER A 184 -22.26 -32.49 15.17
N ASN A 185 -21.37 -33.41 14.79
CA ASN A 185 -21.61 -34.27 13.63
C ASN A 185 -22.19 -35.58 14.19
N ASP A 186 -23.53 -35.65 14.21
CA ASP A 186 -24.26 -36.91 14.04
C ASP A 186 -24.75 -36.97 12.59
#